data_AF-A0A2V9PIJ5-F1
#
_entry.id   AF-A0A2V9PIJ5-F1
#
_cell.length_a   1.000
_cell.length_b   1.000
_cell.length_c   1.000
_cell.angle_alpha   90.00
_cell.angle_beta   90.00
_cell.angle_gamma   90.00
#
_symmetry.space_group_name_H-M   'P 1'
#
loop_
_entity.id
_entity.type
_entity.pdbx_description
1 polymer ?
#
loop_
_entity_poly.entity_id
_entity_poly.type
_entity_poly.pdbx_seq_one_letter_code
_entity_poly.pdbx_strand_id
1 'polypeptide(L)'
;MNRLLCAALAFCAGIPLLLQTEAVAQRDCNSKQRDCNSKQFVVSAVNLPPETHLSSQEQATVRLRLVGRCFDESQLTEATDRVRVAFQSFGYFRAKVLLPTVNVIDANRRPASVSLTFDVDEGMRYKVREITFLAGCGKTDNAI
;
A
#
# COMPACT_ATOMS: atom_id res chain seq x y z
N MET A 1 -42.83 -1.94 0.12
CA MET A 1 -43.07 -0.99 1.23
C MET A 1 -41.73 -0.86 1.95
N ASN A 2 -40.94 0.21 1.95
CA ASN A 2 -41.10 1.64 1.65
C ASN A 2 -39.91 2.13 0.81
N ARG A 3 -40.18 2.92 -0.23
CA ARG A 3 -39.15 3.75 -0.89
C ARG A 3 -39.30 5.16 -0.34
N LEU A 4 -38.36 5.61 0.48
CA LEU A 4 -38.30 7.00 0.93
C LEU A 4 -37.66 7.82 -0.19
N LEU A 5 -38.50 8.64 -0.83
CA LEU A 5 -38.15 9.68 -1.78
C LEU A 5 -37.19 10.69 -1.12
N CYS A 6 -35.98 10.85 -1.67
CA CYS A 6 -35.22 12.08 -1.46
C CYS A 6 -35.72 13.11 -2.47
N ALA A 7 -36.58 14.02 -2.00
CA ALA A 7 -37.01 15.19 -2.76
C ALA A 7 -35.82 16.15 -2.91
N ALA A 8 -35.33 16.28 -4.15
CA ALA A 8 -34.49 17.40 -4.55
C ALA A 8 -35.37 18.65 -4.67
N LEU A 9 -35.33 19.53 -3.67
CA LEU A 9 -35.81 20.90 -3.82
C LEU A 9 -34.59 21.81 -4.01
N ALA A 10 -34.32 22.11 -5.27
CA ALA A 10 -33.49 23.23 -5.65
C ALA A 10 -34.23 24.52 -5.30
N PHE A 11 -33.76 25.25 -4.29
CA PHE A 11 -34.13 26.65 -4.10
C PHE A 11 -32.98 27.53 -4.56
N CYS A 12 -33.27 28.26 -5.63
CA CYS A 12 -32.45 29.31 -6.18
C CYS A 12 -32.48 30.56 -5.28
N ALA A 13 -31.45 31.39 -5.45
CA ALA A 13 -31.31 32.80 -5.04
C ALA A 13 -30.71 33.09 -3.65
N GLY A 14 -29.38 33.32 -3.65
CA GLY A 14 -28.79 34.50 -2.97
C GLY A 14 -28.23 34.32 -1.56
N ILE A 15 -27.07 33.66 -1.41
CA ILE A 15 -26.08 33.93 -0.35
C ILE A 15 -24.67 33.71 -0.96
N PRO A 16 -23.74 34.69 -0.88
CA PRO A 16 -22.34 34.47 -1.19
C PRO A 16 -21.62 33.86 0.01
N LEU A 17 -20.44 33.28 -0.24
CA LEU A 17 -19.45 32.82 0.74
C LEU A 17 -19.42 31.30 1.00
N LEU A 18 -18.29 30.75 0.55
CA LEU A 18 -17.56 29.59 1.06
C LEU A 18 -18.17 28.18 0.89
N LEU A 19 -17.37 27.41 0.14
CA LEU A 19 -16.89 26.09 0.55
C LEU A 19 -17.91 24.95 0.47
N GLN A 20 -18.05 24.33 -0.71
CA GLN A 20 -18.32 22.88 -0.80
C GLN A 20 -17.72 22.28 -2.09
N THR A 21 -16.46 21.84 -2.01
CA THR A 21 -15.99 20.74 -2.87
C THR A 21 -15.36 19.66 -1.97
N GLU A 22 -16.18 19.05 -1.12
CA GLU A 22 -15.81 17.84 -0.39
C GLU A 22 -16.67 16.67 -0.89
N ALA A 23 -16.46 16.24 -2.13
CA ALA A 23 -17.11 15.02 -2.62
C ALA A 23 -16.30 14.32 -3.72
N VAL A 24 -15.03 14.04 -3.47
CA VAL A 24 -14.23 13.17 -4.37
C VAL A 24 -13.75 11.88 -3.67
N ALA A 25 -13.70 11.79 -2.34
CA ALA A 25 -13.12 10.62 -1.66
C ALA A 25 -13.99 9.34 -1.63
N GLN A 26 -15.31 9.43 -1.78
CA GLN A 26 -16.20 8.29 -1.49
C GLN A 26 -16.25 7.19 -2.58
N ARG A 27 -15.88 7.51 -3.83
CA ARG A 27 -16.01 6.56 -4.95
C ARG A 27 -14.90 5.51 -5.00
N ASP A 28 -13.71 5.85 -4.50
CA ASP A 28 -12.54 4.95 -4.54
C ASP A 28 -12.53 3.90 -3.41
N CYS A 29 -13.21 4.18 -2.29
CA CYS A 29 -13.30 3.23 -1.18
C CYS A 29 -14.18 2.01 -1.52
N ASN A 30 -15.26 2.19 -2.28
CA ASN A 30 -16.22 1.11 -2.60
C ASN A 30 -15.70 0.16 -3.69
N SER A 31 -14.86 0.63 -4.62
CA SER A 31 -14.16 -0.27 -5.56
C SER A 31 -13.14 -1.13 -4.83
N LYS A 32 -12.34 -0.55 -3.93
CA LYS A 32 -11.30 -1.25 -3.16
C LYS A 32 -11.87 -2.25 -2.14
N GLN A 33 -13.02 -1.92 -1.53
CA GLN A 33 -13.72 -2.85 -0.63
C GLN A 33 -14.22 -4.11 -1.36
N ARG A 34 -14.68 -3.98 -2.62
CA ARG A 34 -15.15 -5.12 -3.42
C ARG A 34 -14.00 -6.06 -3.80
N ASP A 35 -12.83 -5.51 -4.10
CA ASP A 35 -11.62 -6.29 -4.39
C ASP A 35 -11.23 -7.15 -3.17
N CYS A 36 -11.17 -6.54 -1.99
CA CYS A 36 -10.88 -7.22 -0.73
C CYS A 36 -11.84 -8.34 -0.32
N ASN A 37 -13.14 -8.20 -0.59
CA ASN A 37 -14.14 -9.22 -0.22
C ASN A 37 -13.96 -10.53 -1.00
N SER A 38 -13.25 -10.50 -2.12
CA SER A 38 -12.94 -11.68 -2.94
C SER A 38 -11.67 -12.41 -2.52
N LYS A 39 -10.84 -11.78 -1.68
CA LYS A 39 -9.53 -12.27 -1.26
C LYS A 39 -9.59 -13.10 0.01
N GLN A 40 -8.58 -13.92 0.23
CA GLN A 40 -8.51 -14.80 1.41
C GLN A 40 -8.20 -14.02 2.69
N PHE A 41 -7.26 -13.09 2.64
CA PHE A 41 -6.74 -12.40 3.83
C PHE A 41 -6.71 -10.88 3.66
N VAL A 42 -6.87 -10.17 4.78
CA VAL A 42 -6.57 -8.74 4.91
C VAL A 42 -5.47 -8.53 5.94
N VAL A 43 -4.44 -7.77 5.57
CA VAL A 43 -3.30 -7.50 6.45
C VAL A 43 -3.70 -6.42 7.46
N SER A 44 -3.82 -6.83 8.72
CA SER A 44 -4.13 -5.91 9.83
C SER A 44 -2.88 -5.39 10.51
N ALA A 45 -1.82 -6.20 10.54
CA ALA A 45 -0.54 -5.86 11.15
C ALA A 45 0.64 -6.41 10.35
N VAL A 46 1.78 -5.72 10.46
CA VAL A 46 3.05 -6.14 9.86
C VAL A 46 4.14 -6.05 10.91
N ASN A 47 4.77 -7.19 11.16
CA ASN A 47 5.87 -7.33 12.09
C ASN A 47 7.18 -7.41 11.29
N LEU A 48 8.09 -6.51 11.64
CA LEU A 48 9.47 -6.47 11.15
C LEU A 48 10.38 -7.00 12.26
N PRO A 49 11.59 -7.48 11.94
CA PRO A 49 12.53 -7.92 12.96
C PRO A 49 12.86 -6.77 13.94
N PRO A 50 13.12 -7.05 15.22
CA PRO A 50 13.41 -6.02 16.21
C PRO A 50 14.79 -5.35 15.97
N GLU A 51 15.74 -6.09 15.40
CA GLU A 51 17.13 -5.65 15.19
C GLU A 51 17.33 -4.81 13.91
N THR A 52 16.25 -4.32 13.29
CA THR A 52 16.39 -3.58 12.02
C THR A 52 17.13 -2.26 12.25
N HIS A 53 17.96 -1.86 11.30
CA HIS A 53 18.57 -0.53 11.28
C HIS A 53 17.62 0.60 10.82
N LEU A 54 16.33 0.31 10.62
CA LEU A 54 15.32 1.29 10.25
C LEU A 54 14.89 2.13 11.46
N SER A 55 14.82 3.45 11.26
CA SER A 55 14.17 4.35 12.23
C SER A 55 12.68 4.04 12.37
N SER A 56 12.07 4.46 13.48
CA SER A 56 10.64 4.23 13.74
C SER A 56 9.73 4.76 12.62
N GLN A 57 10.12 5.84 11.96
CA GLN A 57 9.38 6.44 10.84
C GLN A 57 9.52 5.61 9.55
N GLU A 58 10.73 5.13 9.25
CA GLU A 58 10.99 4.25 8.11
C GLU A 58 10.22 2.93 8.28
N GLN A 59 10.24 2.35 9.48
CA GLN A 59 9.47 1.14 9.78
C GLN A 59 7.96 1.38 9.61
N ALA A 60 7.43 2.49 10.10
CA ALA A 60 6.02 2.84 9.91
C ALA A 60 5.67 2.94 8.41
N THR A 61 6.54 3.55 7.62
CA THR A 61 6.36 3.66 6.17
C THR A 61 6.32 2.30 5.49
N VAL A 62 7.19 1.36 5.87
CA VAL A 62 7.16 -0.03 5.38
C VAL A 62 5.84 -0.70 5.73
N ARG A 63 5.41 -0.62 7.01
CA ARG A 63 4.15 -1.22 7.48
C ARG A 63 2.94 -0.70 6.69
N LEU A 64 2.89 0.61 6.45
CA LEU A 64 1.81 1.26 5.69
C LEU A 64 1.71 0.81 4.23
N ARG A 65 2.75 0.20 3.64
CA ARG A 65 2.68 -0.33 2.26
C ARG A 65 1.77 -1.55 2.15
N LEU A 66 1.57 -2.28 3.25
CA LEU A 66 0.89 -3.56 3.29
C LEU A 66 -0.40 -3.53 4.11
N VAL A 67 -0.45 -2.78 5.21
CA VAL A 67 -1.64 -2.71 6.08
C VAL A 67 -2.87 -2.26 5.28
N GLY A 68 -3.99 -2.95 5.48
CA GLY A 68 -5.26 -2.70 4.80
C GLY A 68 -5.33 -3.24 3.37
N ARG A 69 -4.26 -3.88 2.86
CA ARG A 69 -4.31 -4.61 1.60
C ARG A 69 -4.80 -6.03 1.81
N CYS A 70 -5.39 -6.55 0.75
CA CYS A 70 -5.92 -7.90 0.72
C CYS A 70 -5.08 -8.75 -0.22
N PHE A 71 -4.78 -9.97 0.21
CA PHE A 71 -3.89 -10.89 -0.49
C PHE A 71 -4.45 -12.31 -0.47
N ASP A 72 -4.06 -13.07 -1.48
CA ASP A 72 -4.16 -14.52 -1.52
C ASP A 72 -2.78 -15.13 -1.26
N GLU A 73 -2.71 -16.43 -0.96
CA GLU A 73 -1.44 -17.13 -0.69
C GLU A 73 -0.43 -16.99 -1.84
N SER A 74 -0.92 -17.00 -3.08
CA SER A 74 -0.10 -16.80 -4.29
C SER A 74 0.49 -15.39 -4.42
N GLN A 75 -0.10 -14.40 -3.74
CA GLN A 75 0.33 -12.99 -3.78
C GLN A 75 1.27 -12.63 -2.63
N LEU A 76 1.64 -13.58 -1.76
CA LEU A 76 2.60 -13.32 -0.69
C LEU A 76 3.98 -12.92 -1.24
N THR A 77 4.38 -13.44 -2.41
CA THR A 77 5.60 -13.00 -3.10
C THR A 77 5.54 -11.52 -3.47
N GLU A 78 4.38 -11.03 -3.93
CA GLU A 78 4.17 -9.61 -4.22
C GLU A 78 4.31 -8.76 -2.94
N ALA A 79 3.80 -9.24 -1.80
CA ALA A 79 3.97 -8.58 -0.51
C ALA A 79 5.46 -8.51 -0.10
N THR A 80 6.21 -9.60 -0.29
CA THR A 80 7.67 -9.65 -0.09
C THR A 80 8.39 -8.63 -0.97
N ASP A 81 8.05 -8.55 -2.24
CA ASP A 81 8.69 -7.60 -3.17
C ASP A 81 8.37 -6.14 -2.80
N ARG A 82 7.14 -5.86 -2.35
CA ARG A 82 6.76 -4.53 -1.86
C ARG A 82 7.59 -4.10 -0.65
N VAL A 83 7.84 -5.01 0.29
CA VAL A 83 8.71 -4.74 1.44
C VAL A 83 10.14 -4.51 0.96
N ARG A 84 10.65 -5.38 0.09
CA ARG A 84 12.00 -5.23 -0.49
C ARG A 84 12.19 -3.87 -1.15
N VAL A 85 11.26 -3.44 -2.00
CA VAL A 85 11.32 -2.12 -2.65
C VAL A 85 11.27 -0.98 -1.62
N ALA A 86 10.50 -1.12 -0.55
CA ALA A 86 10.48 -0.13 0.53
C ALA A 86 11.87 -0.01 1.20
N PHE A 87 12.52 -1.12 1.53
CA PHE A 87 13.90 -1.10 2.07
C PHE A 87 14.90 -0.47 1.09
N GLN A 88 14.81 -0.80 -0.20
CA GLN A 88 15.66 -0.22 -1.23
C GLN A 88 15.48 1.30 -1.34
N SER A 89 14.25 1.81 -1.17
CA SER A 89 13.97 3.25 -1.18
C SER A 89 14.66 4.02 -0.04
N PHE A 90 15.01 3.34 1.06
CA PHE A 90 15.76 3.93 2.18
C PHE A 90 17.29 3.79 2.02
N GLY A 91 17.75 3.13 0.95
CA GLY A 91 19.17 2.91 0.66
C GLY A 91 19.68 1.50 0.94
N TYR A 92 18.81 0.57 1.37
CA TYR A 92 19.18 -0.84 1.61
C TYR A 92 19.02 -1.66 0.33
N PHE A 93 19.86 -1.38 -0.69
CA PHE A 93 19.73 -1.99 -2.01
C PHE A 93 19.93 -3.52 -2.01
N ARG A 94 20.72 -4.03 -1.05
CA ARG A 94 21.05 -5.45 -0.92
C ARG A 94 20.09 -6.20 0.02
N ALA A 95 18.98 -5.57 0.42
CA ALA A 95 18.04 -6.18 1.34
C ALA A 95 17.47 -7.50 0.78
N LYS A 96 17.61 -8.56 1.56
CA LYS A 96 17.00 -9.87 1.31
C LYS A 96 15.79 -10.01 2.23
N VAL A 97 14.62 -10.14 1.62
CA VAL A 97 13.36 -10.33 2.34
C VAL A 97 12.89 -11.75 2.03
N LEU A 98 12.65 -12.54 3.08
CA LEU A 98 12.08 -13.89 2.95
C LEU A 98 10.56 -13.83 2.81
N LEU A 99 9.95 -14.97 2.46
CA LEU A 99 8.49 -15.07 2.41
C LEU A 99 7.92 -14.90 3.83
N PRO A 100 6.89 -14.06 4.03
CA PRO A 100 6.37 -13.80 5.36
C PRO A 100 5.62 -15.00 5.92
N THR A 101 5.69 -15.16 7.24
CA THR A 101 4.81 -16.06 7.98
C THR A 101 3.47 -15.37 8.21
N VAL A 102 2.37 -16.03 7.81
CA VAL A 102 1.00 -15.55 7.99
C VAL A 102 0.48 -16.01 9.34
N ASN A 103 0.14 -15.07 10.22
CA ASN A 103 -0.48 -15.35 11.52
C ASN A 103 -1.92 -14.88 11.49
N VAL A 104 -2.88 -15.79 11.65
CA VAL A 104 -4.30 -15.43 11.64
C VAL A 104 -4.67 -14.79 12.97
N ILE A 105 -5.17 -13.55 12.93
CA ILE A 105 -5.67 -12.82 14.10
C ILE A 105 -7.16 -13.12 14.28
N ASP A 106 -7.94 -13.03 13.20
CA ASP A 106 -9.38 -13.27 13.23
C ASP A 106 -9.82 -14.01 11.97
N ALA A 107 -10.12 -15.30 12.16
CA ALA A 107 -10.62 -16.19 11.12
C ALA A 107 -12.12 -16.02 10.82
N ASN A 108 -12.88 -15.38 11.72
CA ASN A 108 -14.33 -15.24 11.58
C ASN A 108 -14.70 -14.06 10.67
N ARG A 109 -13.78 -13.11 10.47
CA ARG A 109 -13.92 -12.03 9.51
C ARG A 109 -13.75 -12.54 8.08
N ARG A 110 -14.47 -11.96 7.13
CA ARG A 110 -14.24 -12.16 5.69
C ARG A 110 -13.93 -10.82 5.01
N PRO A 111 -12.73 -10.65 4.42
CA PRO A 111 -11.57 -11.55 4.45
C PRO A 111 -10.99 -11.73 5.87
N ALA A 112 -10.29 -12.85 6.11
CA ALA A 112 -9.71 -13.15 7.42
C ALA A 112 -8.60 -12.15 7.76
N SER A 113 -8.59 -11.65 9.00
CA SER A 113 -7.58 -10.67 9.43
C SER A 113 -6.29 -11.40 9.80
N VAL A 114 -5.18 -11.01 9.17
CA VAL A 114 -3.87 -11.63 9.41
C VAL A 114 -2.79 -10.61 9.77
N SER A 115 -1.79 -11.08 10.51
CA SER A 115 -0.53 -10.41 10.74
C SER A 115 0.55 -11.08 9.90
N LEU A 116 1.29 -10.30 9.12
CA LEU A 116 2.44 -10.79 8.38
C LEU A 116 3.72 -10.54 9.18
N THR A 117 4.52 -11.57 9.39
CA THR A 117 5.84 -11.46 10.02
C THR A 117 6.92 -11.69 8.97
N PHE A 118 7.77 -10.70 8.75
CA PHE A 118 8.86 -10.77 7.78
C PHE A 118 10.18 -11.04 8.46
N ASP A 119 11.01 -11.85 7.81
CA ASP A 119 12.44 -11.96 8.10
C ASP A 119 13.23 -11.21 7.02
N VAL A 120 14.09 -10.29 7.45
CA VAL A 120 14.79 -9.34 6.59
C VAL A 120 16.24 -9.25 7.01
N ASP A 121 17.13 -9.47 6.05
CA ASP A 121 18.54 -9.10 6.12
C ASP A 121 18.74 -7.84 5.27
N GLU A 122 18.83 -6.66 5.90
CA GLU A 122 18.91 -5.39 5.17
C GLU A 122 20.23 -5.18 4.46
N GLY A 123 21.32 -5.72 5.02
CA GLY A 123 22.68 -5.38 4.67
C GLY A 123 23.05 -3.91 4.93
N MET A 124 24.01 -3.40 4.16
CA MET A 124 24.53 -2.04 4.31
C MET A 124 23.63 -0.99 3.66
N ARG A 125 23.60 0.21 4.24
CA ARG A 125 22.92 1.38 3.67
C ARG A 125 23.83 2.10 2.69
N TYR A 126 23.36 2.30 1.46
CA TYR A 126 24.08 2.99 0.39
C TYR A 126 23.41 4.30 0.02
N LYS A 127 24.18 5.20 -0.59
CA LYS A 127 23.69 6.42 -1.24
C LYS A 127 24.26 6.48 -2.65
N VAL A 128 23.42 6.81 -3.62
CA VAL A 128 23.86 7.01 -5.01
C VAL A 128 24.70 8.28 -5.05
N ARG A 129 25.95 8.16 -5.50
CA ARG A 129 26.87 9.30 -5.65
C ARG A 129 26.70 9.97 -7.01
N GLU A 130 26.71 9.16 -8.05
CA GLU A 130 26.68 9.62 -9.43
C GLU A 130 25.96 8.57 -10.28
N ILE A 131 25.18 9.04 -11.25
CA ILE A 131 24.56 8.20 -12.27
C ILE A 131 25.17 8.62 -13.60
N THR A 132 25.99 7.74 -14.19
CA THR A 132 26.59 7.98 -15.50
C THR A 132 25.82 7.19 -16.55
N PHE A 133 25.21 7.88 -17.51
CA PHE A 133 24.55 7.25 -18.65
C PHE A 133 25.59 7.03 -19.75
N LEU A 134 25.97 5.77 -19.96
CA LEU A 134 26.83 5.42 -21.10
C LEU A 134 25.95 5.36 -22.35
N ALA A 135 26.15 6.32 -23.26
CA ALA A 135 25.50 6.31 -24.56
C ALA A 135 26.03 5.13 -25.40
N GLY A 136 25.34 4.00 -25.33
CA GLY A 136 25.43 2.95 -26.34
C GLY A 136 24.85 3.47 -27.66
N CYS A 137 25.51 3.16 -28.78
CA CYS A 137 25.18 3.68 -30.10
C CYS A 137 23.67 3.57 -30.44
N GLY A 138 23.05 4.73 -30.68
CA GLY A 138 21.87 4.95 -31.52
C GLY A 138 20.68 3.99 -31.38
N LYS A 139 19.82 4.20 -30.39
CA LYS A 139 18.39 3.97 -30.58
C LYS A 139 17.62 5.26 -30.32
N THR A 140 17.11 5.83 -31.40
CA THR A 140 16.15 6.93 -31.37
C THR A 140 14.79 6.36 -31.03
N ASP A 141 14.48 6.26 -29.74
CA ASP A 141 13.11 6.03 -29.32
C ASP A 141 12.55 7.40 -28.95
N ASN A 142 11.84 7.99 -29.91
CA ASN A 142 11.12 9.24 -29.75
C ASN A 142 10.05 9.02 -28.66
N ALA A 143 10.26 9.58 -27.48
CA ALA A 143 9.31 9.53 -26.38
C ALA A 143 8.82 10.96 -26.08
N ILE A 144 7.53 11.19 -26.38
CA ILE A 144 6.72 12.28 -25.83
C ILE A 144 6.21 11.81 -24.46
#